data_AF-R9KKZ5-F1
#
_entry.id   AF-R9KKZ5-F1
#
_cell.length_a   1.000
_cell.length_b   1.000
_cell.length_c   1.000
_cell.angle_alpha   90.00
_cell.angle_beta   90.00
_cell.angle_gamma   90.00
#
_symmetry.space_group_name_H-M   'P 1'
#
loop_
_entity.id
_entity.type
_entity.pdbx_description
1 polymer ?
#
loop_
_entity_poly.entity_id
_entity_poly.type
_entity_poly.pdbx_seq_one_letter_code
_entity_poly.pdbx_strand_id
1 'polypeptide(L)'
;MDMNLLDIGASAEGKLRIIQETVPGKQVTLAHIIASPDEIIYQKLGLNPELDYRQSAIGILSMCPSEISVIAGDIALKTSPVEIGFIDRFSGTLIFTGRISNVQSAVSNILAYLKNRLGFTVCEITRT
;
A
#
# COMPACT_ATOMS: atom_id res chain seq x y z
N MET A 1 25.77 23.40 -32.39
CA MET A 1 26.37 22.07 -32.18
C MET A 1 25.47 21.37 -31.20
N ASP A 2 24.73 20.36 -31.66
CA ASP A 2 23.92 19.53 -30.78
C ASP A 2 24.86 18.57 -30.04
N MET A 3 24.95 18.73 -28.73
CA MET A 3 25.66 17.78 -27.86
C MET A 3 24.82 16.52 -27.70
N ASN A 4 25.37 15.37 -28.08
CA ASN A 4 24.75 14.07 -27.86
C ASN A 4 25.06 13.61 -26.43
N LEU A 5 24.11 12.91 -25.79
CA LEU A 5 24.27 12.35 -24.45
C LEU A 5 25.48 11.39 -24.37
N LEU A 6 25.82 10.75 -25.50
CA LEU A 6 27.01 9.90 -25.63
C LEU A 6 28.33 10.68 -25.52
N ASP A 7 28.34 11.98 -25.83
CA ASP A 7 29.54 12.82 -25.79
C ASP A 7 29.97 13.17 -24.35
N ILE A 8 29.06 12.96 -23.37
CA ILE A 8 29.21 13.41 -21.97
C ILE A 8 29.45 12.24 -21.00
N GLY A 9 29.17 11.00 -21.41
CA GLY A 9 29.10 9.88 -20.46
C GLY A 9 29.30 8.48 -21.04
N ALA A 10 29.81 8.35 -22.27
CA ALA A 10 30.13 7.03 -22.82
C ALA A 10 31.30 6.38 -22.08
N SER A 11 31.11 5.13 -21.64
CA SER A 11 32.18 4.27 -21.16
C SER A 11 33.10 3.86 -22.31
N ALA A 12 34.25 3.26 -21.99
CA ALA A 12 35.15 2.70 -22.99
C ALA A 12 34.50 1.63 -23.91
N GLU A 13 33.36 1.05 -23.48
CA GLU A 13 32.56 0.08 -24.25
C GLU A 13 31.39 0.74 -25.01
N GLY A 14 31.28 2.07 -25.02
CA GLY A 14 30.19 2.81 -25.69
C GLY A 14 28.86 2.80 -24.93
N LYS A 15 28.83 2.40 -23.65
CA LYS A 15 27.62 2.44 -22.82
C LYS A 15 27.53 3.76 -22.07
N LEU A 16 26.35 4.38 -22.04
CA LEU A 16 26.12 5.58 -21.24
C LEU A 16 26.12 5.25 -19.75
N ARG A 17 26.95 5.95 -18.96
CA ARG A 17 26.99 5.82 -17.51
C ARG A 17 26.36 7.04 -16.86
N ILE A 18 25.31 6.80 -16.06
CA ILE A 18 24.59 7.83 -15.31
C ILE A 18 24.63 7.48 -13.83
N ILE A 19 24.89 8.48 -12.98
CA ILE A 19 24.68 8.35 -11.53
C ILE A 19 23.24 8.76 -11.25
N GLN A 20 22.47 7.85 -10.67
CA GLN A 20 21.08 8.11 -10.28
C GLN A 20 20.94 7.97 -8.78
N GLU A 21 20.57 9.07 -8.13
CA GLU A 21 20.15 9.06 -6.73
C GLU A 21 18.67 8.70 -6.68
N THR A 22 18.36 7.63 -5.95
CA THR A 22 16.98 7.13 -5.82
C THR A 22 16.43 7.52 -4.47
N VAL A 23 15.23 8.09 -4.48
CA VAL A 23 14.44 8.40 -3.28
C VAL A 23 13.06 7.76 -3.40
N PRO A 24 12.42 7.36 -2.28
CA PRO A 24 11.07 6.81 -2.35
C PRO A 24 10.07 7.89 -2.76
N GLY A 25 9.19 7.55 -3.70
CA GLY A 25 8.02 8.37 -4.01
C GLY A 25 6.98 8.32 -2.88
N LYS A 26 5.99 9.22 -2.94
CA LYS A 26 4.82 9.23 -2.03
C LYS A 26 3.59 8.75 -2.79
N GLN A 27 3.33 7.44 -2.74
CA GLN A 27 2.25 6.85 -3.53
C GLN A 27 1.58 5.66 -2.83
N VAL A 28 0.25 5.59 -2.96
CA VAL A 28 -0.52 4.37 -2.70
C VAL A 28 -0.79 3.70 -4.04
N THR A 29 -0.21 2.51 -4.23
CA THR A 29 -0.28 1.74 -5.48
C THR A 29 -1.44 0.75 -5.49
N LEU A 30 -1.88 0.31 -4.32
CA LEU A 30 -3.01 -0.62 -4.17
C LEU A 30 -3.86 -0.20 -2.97
N ALA A 31 -5.17 -0.21 -3.17
CA ALA A 31 -6.18 -0.09 -2.12
C ALA A 31 -7.35 -1.02 -2.49
N HIS A 32 -7.26 -2.27 -2.04
CA HIS A 32 -8.19 -3.32 -2.44
C HIS A 32 -8.97 -3.86 -1.25
N ILE A 33 -10.23 -4.22 -1.48
CA ILE A 33 -11.11 -4.84 -0.49
C ILE A 33 -11.59 -6.17 -1.04
N ILE A 34 -11.36 -7.24 -0.27
CA ILE A 34 -11.91 -8.57 -0.55
C ILE A 34 -13.07 -8.77 0.41
N ALA A 35 -14.30 -8.79 -0.10
CA ALA A 35 -15.53 -8.77 0.67
C ALA A 35 -15.77 -10.07 1.46
N SER A 36 -15.50 -11.21 0.81
CA SER A 36 -15.75 -12.56 1.34
C SER A 36 -14.63 -13.49 0.87
N PRO A 37 -13.39 -13.31 1.37
CA PRO A 37 -12.26 -14.15 0.98
C PRO A 37 -12.46 -15.59 1.42
N ASP A 38 -11.91 -16.54 0.66
CA ASP A 38 -11.90 -17.94 1.04
C ASP A 38 -11.06 -18.16 2.31
N GLU A 39 -11.46 -19.13 3.14
CA GLU A 39 -10.77 -19.47 4.40
C GLU A 39 -9.27 -19.72 4.21
N ILE A 40 -8.89 -20.38 3.11
CA ILE A 40 -7.49 -20.65 2.77
C ILE A 40 -6.65 -19.38 2.62
N ILE A 41 -7.25 -18.26 2.20
CA ILE A 41 -6.57 -16.97 2.07
C ILE A 41 -6.24 -16.42 3.45
N TYR A 42 -7.19 -16.46 4.39
CA TYR A 42 -6.96 -16.05 5.77
C TYR A 42 -5.82 -16.84 6.43
N GLN A 43 -5.84 -18.16 6.31
CA GLN A 43 -4.82 -19.04 6.90
C GLN A 43 -3.43 -18.75 6.33
N LYS A 44 -3.33 -18.59 5.00
CA LYS A 44 -2.05 -18.29 4.33
C LYS A 44 -1.50 -16.90 4.66
N LEU A 45 -2.37 -15.94 4.96
CA LEU A 45 -1.98 -14.60 5.40
C LEU A 45 -1.63 -14.56 6.91
N GLY A 46 -1.72 -15.67 7.63
CA GLY A 46 -1.44 -15.72 9.07
C GLY A 46 -2.45 -14.95 9.92
N LEU A 47 -3.66 -14.76 9.39
CA LEU A 47 -4.74 -14.05 10.09
C LEU A 47 -5.45 -14.99 11.07
N ASN A 48 -5.98 -14.45 12.17
CA ASN A 48 -6.59 -15.25 13.23
C ASN A 48 -7.79 -16.08 12.70
N PRO A 49 -7.74 -17.42 12.81
CA PRO A 49 -8.79 -18.28 12.31
C PRO A 49 -10.05 -18.35 13.17
N GLU A 50 -10.00 -17.80 14.39
CA GLU A 50 -11.14 -17.76 15.29
C GLU A 50 -12.04 -16.54 15.05
N LEU A 51 -11.60 -15.58 14.23
CA LEU A 51 -12.45 -14.49 13.73
C LEU A 51 -13.53 -15.08 12.82
N ASP A 52 -14.77 -14.60 12.98
CA ASP A 52 -15.90 -15.04 12.16
C ASP A 52 -15.68 -14.72 10.68
N TYR A 53 -15.09 -15.68 9.97
CA TYR A 53 -14.72 -15.59 8.55
C TYR A 53 -15.89 -15.22 7.64
N ARG A 54 -17.13 -15.51 8.05
CA ARG A 54 -18.31 -15.32 7.24
C ARG A 54 -18.75 -13.86 7.10
N GLN A 55 -18.25 -12.96 7.92
CA GLN A 55 -18.60 -11.52 7.87
C GLN A 55 -17.41 -10.57 7.79
N SER A 56 -16.21 -11.12 7.59
CA SER A 56 -14.98 -10.34 7.63
C SER A 56 -14.40 -10.16 6.23
N ALA A 57 -14.41 -8.91 5.77
CA ALA A 57 -13.69 -8.46 4.61
C ALA A 57 -12.21 -8.20 4.95
N ILE A 58 -11.33 -8.26 3.96
CA ILE A 58 -9.92 -7.91 4.08
C ILE A 58 -9.65 -6.62 3.31
N GLY A 59 -9.06 -5.62 3.96
CA GLY A 59 -8.44 -4.47 3.32
C GLY A 59 -6.95 -4.71 3.09
N ILE A 60 -6.48 -4.49 1.86
CA ILE A 60 -5.07 -4.65 1.47
C ILE A 60 -4.60 -3.35 0.84
N LEU A 61 -3.53 -2.78 1.38
CA LEU A 61 -2.86 -1.60 0.82
C LEU A 61 -1.39 -1.89 0.53
N SER A 62 -0.89 -1.29 -0.55
CA SER A 62 0.54 -1.22 -0.87
C SER A 62 0.92 0.24 -1.08
N MET A 63 1.97 0.68 -0.39
CA MET A 63 2.30 2.09 -0.25
C MET A 63 3.81 2.31 -0.24
N CYS A 64 4.24 3.48 -0.74
CA CYS A 64 5.60 3.98 -0.71
C CYS A 64 5.59 5.42 -0.18
N PRO A 65 6.50 5.81 0.74
CA PRO A 65 7.52 4.99 1.40
C PRO A 65 6.91 3.95 2.35
N SER A 66 7.63 2.88 2.66
CA SER A 66 7.08 1.72 3.38
C SER A 66 6.68 2.03 4.82
N GLU A 67 7.32 3.00 5.46
CA GLU A 67 7.02 3.43 6.83
C GLU A 67 5.62 4.04 6.97
N ILE A 68 4.99 4.45 5.86
CA ILE A 68 3.62 4.99 5.88
C ILE A 68 2.59 3.94 6.31
N SER A 69 2.90 2.64 6.21
CA SER A 69 2.01 1.56 6.65
C SER A 69 1.66 1.65 8.13
N VAL A 70 2.58 2.16 8.97
CA VAL A 70 2.36 2.40 10.39
C VAL A 70 1.32 3.50 10.62
N ILE A 71 1.43 4.61 9.89
CA ILE A 71 0.48 5.74 9.99
C ILE A 71 -0.89 5.33 9.43
N ALA A 72 -0.92 4.63 8.30
CA ALA A 72 -2.15 4.11 7.72
C ALA A 72 -2.86 3.12 8.64
N GLY A 73 -2.12 2.25 9.34
CA GLY A 73 -2.67 1.33 10.34
C GLY A 73 -3.31 2.06 11.53
N ASP A 74 -2.67 3.10 12.06
CA ASP A 74 -3.23 3.95 13.12
C ASP A 74 -4.53 4.64 12.69
N ILE A 75 -4.57 5.17 11.46
CA ILE A 75 -5.79 5.78 10.89
C ILE A 75 -6.89 4.73 10.74
N ALA A 76 -6.57 3.51 10.28
CA ALA A 76 -7.55 2.43 10.10
C ALA A 76 -8.30 2.14 11.42
N LEU A 77 -7.54 1.95 12.50
CA LEU A 77 -8.06 1.67 13.84
C LEU A 77 -8.91 2.80 14.40
N LYS A 78 -8.53 4.06 14.14
CA LYS A 78 -9.27 5.25 14.62
C LYS A 78 -10.53 5.55 13.82
N THR A 79 -10.64 5.03 12.61
CA THR A 79 -11.76 5.33 11.70
C THR A 79 -12.96 4.41 11.92
N SER A 80 -12.71 3.13 12.19
CA SER A 80 -13.78 2.13 12.28
C SER A 80 -13.32 0.89 13.06
N PRO A 81 -14.25 0.05 13.55
CA PRO A 81 -13.91 -1.21 14.21
C PRO A 81 -13.33 -2.21 13.19
N VAL A 82 -12.01 -2.16 13.00
CA VAL A 82 -11.21 -3.10 12.21
C VAL A 82 -10.11 -3.70 13.09
N GLU A 83 -9.60 -4.86 12.71
CA GLU A 83 -8.48 -5.51 13.37
C GLU A 83 -7.27 -5.52 12.43
N ILE A 84 -6.09 -5.21 12.97
CA ILE A 84 -4.85 -5.23 12.20
C ILE A 84 -4.40 -6.67 12.05
N GLY A 85 -4.33 -7.14 10.81
CA GLY A 85 -3.70 -8.42 10.49
C GLY A 85 -2.19 -8.28 10.35
N PHE A 86 -1.73 -7.28 9.60
CA PHE A 86 -0.32 -7.12 9.30
C PHE A 86 0.03 -5.65 9.01
N ILE A 87 1.10 -5.15 9.65
CA ILE A 87 1.73 -3.87 9.32
C ILE A 87 3.18 -4.14 8.92
N ASP A 88 3.48 -3.98 7.63
CA ASP A 88 4.82 -4.16 7.10
C ASP A 88 5.46 -2.81 6.80
N ARG A 89 6.35 -2.38 7.70
CA ARG A 89 7.15 -1.15 7.51
C ARG A 89 8.39 -1.34 6.64
N PHE A 90 8.62 -2.54 6.11
CA PHE A 90 9.72 -2.81 5.18
C PHE A 90 9.21 -2.78 3.75
N SER A 91 8.07 -3.43 3.46
CA SER A 91 7.46 -3.44 2.12
C SER A 91 6.40 -2.34 1.89
N GLY A 92 5.84 -1.76 2.96
CA GLY A 92 4.73 -0.81 2.86
C GLY A 92 3.35 -1.45 2.75
N THR A 93 3.27 -2.76 3.01
CA THR A 93 2.03 -3.52 3.01
C THR A 93 1.25 -3.30 4.30
N LEU A 94 -0.06 -3.06 4.18
CA LEU A 94 -0.99 -3.01 5.31
C LEU A 94 -2.16 -3.94 5.02
N ILE A 95 -2.46 -4.84 5.95
CA ILE A 95 -3.59 -5.77 5.91
C ILE A 95 -4.40 -5.61 7.20
N PHE A 96 -5.71 -5.42 7.06
CA PHE A 96 -6.64 -5.39 8.19
C PHE A 96 -7.98 -6.01 7.82
N THR A 97 -8.72 -6.44 8.83
CA THR A 97 -9.95 -7.22 8.70
C THR A 97 -11.09 -6.54 9.42
N GLY A 98 -12.33 -6.86 9.03
CA GLY A 98 -13.53 -6.35 9.69
C GLY A 98 -14.74 -6.40 8.77
N ARG A 99 -15.88 -5.87 9.24
CA ARG A 99 -17.07 -5.78 8.36
C ARG A 99 -16.76 -4.96 7.12
N ILE A 100 -17.36 -5.33 5.98
CA ILE A 100 -17.10 -4.68 4.69
C ILE A 100 -17.26 -3.16 4.74
N SER A 101 -18.26 -2.66 5.47
CA SER A 101 -18.50 -1.22 5.68
C SER A 101 -17.37 -0.54 6.46
N ASN A 102 -16.83 -1.23 7.47
CA ASN A 102 -15.73 -0.73 8.29
C ASN A 102 -14.45 -0.69 7.47
N VAL A 103 -14.13 -1.77 6.77
CA VAL A 103 -12.97 -1.85 5.88
C VAL A 103 -13.04 -0.76 4.81
N GLN A 104 -14.19 -0.58 4.16
CA GLN A 104 -14.39 0.49 3.17
C GLN A 104 -14.19 1.88 3.77
N SER A 105 -14.70 2.13 4.98
CA SER A 105 -14.53 3.41 5.68
C SER A 105 -13.06 3.67 6.01
N ALA A 106 -12.36 2.66 6.56
CA ALA A 106 -10.94 2.73 6.88
C ALA A 106 -10.09 3.04 5.63
N VAL A 107 -10.24 2.28 4.54
CA VAL A 107 -9.51 2.52 3.30
C VAL A 107 -9.77 3.93 2.78
N SER A 108 -11.03 4.37 2.75
CA SER A 108 -11.40 5.70 2.24
C SER A 108 -10.76 6.83 3.06
N ASN A 109 -10.74 6.71 4.39
CA ASN A 109 -10.12 7.71 5.27
C ASN A 109 -8.60 7.72 5.18
N ILE A 110 -7.96 6.55 5.04
CA ILE A 110 -6.52 6.46 4.79
C ILE A 110 -6.17 7.21 3.50
N LEU A 111 -6.83 6.88 2.38
CA LEU A 111 -6.54 7.52 1.10
C LEU A 111 -6.81 9.03 1.13
N ALA A 112 -7.90 9.45 1.76
CA ALA A 112 -8.22 10.87 1.92
C ALA A 112 -7.15 11.60 2.74
N TYR A 113 -6.69 11.01 3.85
CA TYR A 113 -5.64 11.60 4.67
C TYR A 113 -4.31 11.68 3.91
N LEU A 114 -3.87 10.58 3.31
CA LEU A 114 -2.61 10.53 2.56
C LEU A 114 -2.60 11.52 1.39
N LYS A 115 -3.70 11.60 0.63
CA LYS A 115 -3.85 12.55 -0.48
C LYS A 115 -3.89 14.00 0.01
N ASN A 116 -4.82 14.31 0.93
CA ASN A 116 -5.15 15.70 1.26
C ASN A 116 -4.22 16.32 2.30
N ARG A 117 -3.58 15.51 3.16
CA ARG A 117 -2.71 16.01 4.25
C ARG A 117 -1.24 15.77 3.97
N LEU A 118 -0.87 14.65 3.35
CA LEU A 118 0.52 14.30 3.12
C LEU A 118 0.98 14.42 1.66
N GLY A 119 0.06 14.73 0.74
CA GLY A 119 0.35 14.97 -0.66
C GLY A 119 0.74 13.70 -1.43
N PHE A 120 0.17 12.54 -1.07
CA PHE A 120 0.40 11.29 -1.78
C PHE A 120 -0.40 11.24 -3.08
N THR A 121 0.19 10.64 -4.12
CA THR A 121 -0.57 10.10 -5.24
C THR A 121 -1.32 8.86 -4.75
N VAL A 122 -2.62 8.75 -5.02
CA VAL A 122 -3.44 7.62 -4.55
C VAL A 122 -4.20 6.98 -5.71
N CYS A 123 -4.27 5.65 -5.70
CA CYS A 123 -5.12 4.89 -6.60
C CYS A 123 -6.60 4.93 -6.18
N GLU A 124 -7.48 4.41 -7.03
CA GLU A 124 -8.88 4.18 -6.68
C GLU A 124 -9.02 2.96 -5.75
N ILE A 125 -10.13 2.91 -5.02
CA ILE A 125 -10.49 1.73 -4.23
C ILE A 125 -11.08 0.69 -5.16
N THR A 126 -10.51 -0.51 -5.14
CA THR A 126 -10.99 -1.66 -5.93
C THR A 126 -11.57 -2.73 -5.00
N ARG A 127 -12.46 -3.59 -5.54
CA ARG A 127 -13.19 -4.57 -4.72
C ARG A 127 -13.36 -5.91 -5.44
N THR A 128 -13.37 -6.99 -4.66
CA THR A 128 -13.79 -8.34 -5.07
C THR A 128 -14.68 -8.99 -4.02
#